data_AF-A0A7Y2ZI94-F1
#
_entry.id   AF-A0A7Y2ZI94-F1
#
_cell.length_a   1.000
_cell.length_b   1.000
_cell.length_c   1.000
_cell.angle_alpha   90.00
_cell.angle_beta   90.00
_cell.angle_gamma   90.00
#
_symmetry.space_group_name_H-M   'P 1'
#
loop_
_entity.id
_entity.type
_entity.pdbx_description
1 polymer ?
#
loop_
_entity_poly.entity_id
_entity_poly.type
_entity_poly.pdbx_seq_one_letter_code
_entity_poly.pdbx_strand_id
1 'polypeptide(L)' 'MRAKLSIPLIVLPVVLAVDFVTKRWALAALDGGRSIDTLGGLLPLTLAFNKGA' A
#
# COMPACT_ATOMS: atom_id res chain seq x y z
N MET A 1 -4.97 -31.05 5.85
CA MET A 1 -5.58 -30.12 4.85
C MET A 1 -6.04 -28.79 5.47
N ARG A 2 -6.59 -28.76 6.70
CA ARG A 2 -7.09 -27.54 7.36
C ARG A 2 -6.04 -26.41 7.54
N ALA A 3 -4.81 -26.73 7.94
CA ALA A 3 -3.74 -25.73 8.09
C ALA A 3 -3.23 -25.12 6.76
N LYS A 4 -3.47 -25.78 5.61
CA LYS A 4 -3.06 -25.25 4.30
C LYS A 4 -3.98 -24.13 3.81
N LEU A 5 -5.24 -24.13 4.28
CA LEU A 5 -6.25 -23.12 3.94
C LEU A 5 -6.25 -21.92 4.91
N SER A 6 -5.73 -22.09 6.13
CA SER A 6 -5.67 -21.00 7.11
C SER A 6 -4.67 -19.90 6.75
N ILE A 7 -3.58 -20.25 6.07
CA ILE A 7 -2.57 -19.28 5.62
C ILE A 7 -3.18 -18.26 4.63
N PRO A 8 -3.75 -18.65 3.47
CA PRO A 8 -4.34 -17.68 2.56
C PRO A 8 -5.54 -16.95 3.18
N LEU A 9 -6.30 -17.61 4.06
CA LEU A 9 -7.44 -17.01 4.74
C LEU A 9 -7.05 -15.84 5.66
N ILE A 10 -5.84 -15.86 6.22
CA ILE A 10 -5.33 -14.78 7.08
C ILE A 10 -4.51 -13.79 6.25
N VAL A 11 -3.65 -14.29 5.36
CA VAL A 11 -2.76 -13.43 4.56
C VAL A 11 -3.55 -12.49 3.66
N LEU A 12 -4.58 -13.00 2.96
CA LEU A 12 -5.36 -12.19 2.04
C LEU A 12 -6.02 -10.98 2.70
N PRO A 13 -6.84 -11.12 3.77
CA PRO A 13 -7.47 -9.97 4.40
C PRO A 13 -6.46 -9.02 5.04
N VAL A 14 -5.35 -9.53 5.60
CA VAL A 14 -4.30 -8.67 6.16
C VAL A 14 -3.65 -7.82 5.07
N VAL A 15 -3.26 -8.44 3.94
CA VAL A 15 -2.66 -7.72 2.81
C VAL A 15 -3.64 -6.70 2.23
N LEU A 16 -4.90 -7.07 2.03
CA LEU A 16 -5.92 -6.14 1.52
C LEU A 16 -6.18 -4.97 2.49
N ALA A 17 -6.21 -5.23 3.80
CA ALA A 17 -6.39 -4.19 4.81
C ALA A 17 -5.21 -3.22 4.82
N VAL A 18 -3.97 -3.74 4.81
CA VAL A 18 -2.76 -2.92 4.76
C VAL A 18 -2.70 -2.12 3.46
N ASP A 19 -3.01 -2.73 2.32
CA ASP A 19 -3.07 -2.06 1.02
C ASP A 19 -4.05 -0.89 1.02
N PHE A 20 -5.29 -1.13 1.49
CA PHE A 20 -6.32 -0.11 1.56
C PHE A 20 -5.94 1.05 2.48
N VAL A 21 -5.47 0.75 3.70
CA VAL A 21 -5.07 1.77 4.68
C VAL A 21 -3.90 2.61 4.14
N THR A 22 -2.92 1.96 3.51
CA THR A 22 -1.73 2.64 2.98
C THR A 22 -2.12 3.57 1.82
N LYS A 23 -3.00 3.14 0.92
CA LYS A 23 -3.49 3.98 -0.18
C LYS A 23 -4.33 5.15 0.33
N ARG A 24 -5.19 4.91 1.33
CA ARG A 24 -5.96 5.99 1.95
C ARG A 24 -5.07 7.03 2.63
N TRP A 25 -4.02 6.59 3.31
CA TRP A 25 -3.02 7.49 3.88
C TRP A 25 -2.30 8.28 2.78
N ALA A 26 -1.88 7.63 1.70
CA ALA A 26 -1.19 8.28 0.59
C ALA A 26 -2.06 9.37 -0.06
N LEU A 27 -3.36 9.12 -0.25
CA LEU A 27 -4.31 10.12 -0.75
C LEU A 27 -4.41 11.36 0.16
N ALA A 28 -4.21 11.23 1.47
CA ALA A 28 -4.22 12.38 2.37
C ALA A 28 -2.84 13.08 2.43
N ALA A 29 -1.77 12.30 2.52
CA ALA A 29 -0.43 12.81 2.78
C ALA A 29 0.27 13.35 1.52
N LEU A 30 0.06 12.72 0.37
CA LEU A 30 0.85 12.92 -0.84
C LEU A 30 0.08 13.62 -1.98
N ASP A 31 -1.18 13.99 -1.75
CA ASP A 31 -1.99 14.72 -2.74
C ASP A 31 -1.41 16.11 -3.08
N GLY A 32 -1.79 16.65 -4.23
CA GLY A 32 -1.28 17.94 -4.72
C GLY A 32 0.20 17.90 -5.12
N GLY A 33 0.73 16.72 -5.47
CA GLY A 33 2.12 16.56 -5.92
C GLY A 33 3.15 16.51 -4.79
N ARG A 34 2.73 16.32 -3.53
CA ARG A 34 3.65 16.17 -2.40
C ARG A 34 4.40 14.84 -2.50
N SER A 35 5.66 14.86 -2.11
CA SER A 35 6.53 13.68 -2.00
C SER A 35 7.13 13.63 -0.60
N ILE A 36 7.35 12.42 -0.10
CA ILE A 36 8.11 12.17 1.14
C ILE A 36 9.37 11.40 0.76
N ASP A 37 10.53 12.00 0.99
CA ASP A 37 11.80 11.34 0.79
C ASP A 37 12.09 10.41 1.97
N THR A 38 12.15 9.12 1.69
CA THR A 38 12.56 8.12 2.68
C THR A 38 13.96 7.59 2.34
N LEU A 39 14.65 7.05 3.34
CA LEU A 39 16.00 6.48 3.18
C LEU A 39 17.00 7.46 2.55
N GLY A 40 16.94 8.75 2.93
CA GLY A 40 17.82 9.78 2.38
C GLY A 40 17.61 10.08 0.89
N GLY A 41 16.41 9.82 0.37
CA GLY A 41 16.05 10.05 -1.04
C GLY A 41 16.17 8.83 -1.95
N LEU A 42 16.61 7.69 -1.43
CA LEU A 42 16.68 6.44 -2.21
C LEU A 42 15.29 5.88 -2.57
N LEU A 43 14.29 6.17 -1.73
CA LEU A 43 12.93 5.68 -1.93
C LEU A 43 11.92 6.82 -1.70
N PRO A 44 11.70 7.67 -2.71
CA PRO A 44 10.68 8.71 -2.63
C PRO A 44 9.29 8.09 -2.67
N LEU A 45 8.43 8.51 -1.75
CA LEU A 45 7.01 8.14 -1.75
C LEU A 45 6.21 9.24 -2.44
N THR A 46 5.59 8.87 -3.57
CA THR A 46 4.75 9.77 -4.38
C THR A 46 3.35 9.17 -4.58
N LEU A 47 2.38 10.04 -4.88
CA LEU A 47 1.04 9.61 -5.25
C LEU A 47 0.90 9.58 -6.78
N ALA A 48 0.59 8.42 -7.33
CA ALA A 48 0.34 8.23 -8.76
C ALA A 48 -1.02 7.55 -8.97
N PHE A 49 -1.85 8.15 -9.83
CA PHE A 49 -3.12 7.56 -10.25
C PHE A 49 -2.92 6.73 -11.51
N ASN A 50 -2.84 5.41 -11.36
CA ASN A 50 -2.78 4.50 -12.49
C ASN A 50 -4.20 4.25 -13.04
N LYS A 51 -4.51 4.75 -14.24
CA LYS A 51 -5.81 4.58 -14.91
C LYS A 51 -5.89 3.32 -15.79
N GLY A 52 -4.83 2.53 -15.85
CA GLY A 52 -4.73 1.31 -16.64
C GLY A 52 -3.26 0.90 -16.81
N ALA A 53 -2.98 -0.38 -16.55
CA ALA A 53 -1.72 -1.03 -16.92
C ALA A 53 -1.82 -1.62 -18.33
#